data_AF-A0A075H311-F1
#
_entry.id   AF-A0A075H311-F1
#
_cell.length_a   1.000
_cell.length_b   1.000
_cell.length_c   1.000
_cell.angle_alpha   90.00
_cell.angle_beta   90.00
_cell.angle_gamma   90.00
#
_symmetry.space_group_name_H-M   'P 1'
#
loop_
_entity.id
_entity.type
_entity.pdbx_description
1 polymer ?
#
loop_
_entity_poly.entity_id
_entity_poly.type
_entity_poly.pdbx_seq_one_letter_code
_entity_poly.pdbx_strand_id
1 'polypeptide(L)'
;MAKLPLIMIGISLVAIIPVAFAEYDDTVVLIETNSGNLVIEFFHDDAPLHVEKFVELSQGFFYDDTIFHRIIPGFMIQGGDPFTKTYPDDPSVWGTGSPGYYIEAEFNDIKHKRGIVSMARSQDPNSAGSQFFIVHNDSSFLDGQYTVFGRLATQESFDTLDRIASLQTGQKDIPIDREAAKIINTTVMDRSDIDDLLEANAPETSSSGFVMKSDSGPYIDQELGFSIVPAPGWSVQNPPQVNSDSPTVAVVGPVVDEIPAAFTVNVKDSTSSLEDHVKDLDRTLQPGITAGSIQVISEALTQHKGLETYSLVVYQNFTLSETETTLIKINVFMIKSSDKLYTLQFTNLGKNYDTTEKEFRDMLNSFTVLGSSITSESESATQTESTEGGGCLIATAAYGSEMAPQVQFLREIRDNTVLQTQSGTSFMTAFNSFYYTFSPTIADYERENPVFKEAVKVGLTPLLTSLTILNYVDIDTEQEMLGYGIGIIMLNIGMYFVAPAVVIIALKNRRK
;
A
#
# COMPACT_ATOMS: atom_id res chain seq x y z
N MET A 1 -53.67 24.18 -44.76
CA MET A 1 -52.86 23.62 -45.86
C MET A 1 -51.44 23.38 -45.35
N ALA A 2 -50.98 22.13 -45.51
CA ALA A 2 -49.62 21.59 -45.44
C ALA A 2 -48.65 22.05 -44.34
N LYS A 3 -48.34 21.13 -43.40
CA LYS A 3 -47.05 21.08 -42.68
C LYS A 3 -46.23 19.91 -43.25
N LEU A 4 -45.00 20.21 -43.65
CA LEU A 4 -43.99 19.30 -44.19
C LEU A 4 -43.21 18.63 -43.03
N PRO A 5 -42.86 17.34 -43.07
CA PRO A 5 -42.08 16.70 -42.02
C PRO A 5 -40.57 16.80 -42.27
N LEU A 6 -39.81 17.02 -41.20
CA LEU A 6 -38.35 17.03 -41.18
C LEU A 6 -37.87 15.60 -40.84
N ILE A 7 -37.10 15.00 -41.75
CA ILE A 7 -36.48 13.68 -41.60
C ILE A 7 -35.20 13.86 -40.76
N MET A 8 -35.16 13.24 -39.58
CA MET A 8 -33.96 13.09 -38.75
C MET A 8 -33.22 11.81 -39.17
N ILE A 9 -32.00 11.98 -39.68
CA ILE A 9 -31.05 10.90 -39.95
C ILE A 9 -30.34 10.59 -38.63
N GLY A 10 -30.61 9.42 -38.06
CA GLY A 10 -29.89 8.91 -36.90
C GLY A 10 -28.53 8.36 -37.29
N ILE A 11 -27.46 8.97 -36.77
CA ILE A 11 -26.10 8.42 -36.80
C ILE A 11 -26.02 7.43 -35.64
N SER A 12 -25.97 6.13 -35.97
CA SER A 12 -25.71 5.07 -35.00
C SER A 12 -24.21 5.03 -34.70
N LEU A 13 -23.82 5.48 -33.52
CA LEU A 13 -22.47 5.36 -33.00
C LEU A 13 -22.32 3.92 -32.46
N VAL A 14 -21.71 3.03 -33.24
CA VAL A 14 -21.24 1.74 -32.73
C VAL A 14 -20.02 2.06 -31.86
N ALA A 15 -20.22 2.03 -30.54
CA ALA A 15 -19.12 2.02 -29.59
C ALA A 15 -18.39 0.69 -29.76
N ILE A 16 -17.15 0.76 -30.25
CA ILE A 16 -16.20 -0.34 -30.16
C ILE A 16 -15.85 -0.44 -28.66
N ILE A 17 -16.37 -1.46 -28.00
CA ILE A 17 -15.93 -1.86 -26.67
C ILE A 17 -14.55 -2.53 -26.86
N PRO A 18 -13.51 -2.15 -26.11
CA PRO A 18 -12.30 -2.97 -26.04
C PRO A 18 -12.65 -4.30 -25.36
N VAL A 19 -12.69 -5.36 -26.17
CA VAL A 19 -12.67 -6.75 -25.69
C VAL A 19 -11.19 -7.06 -25.43
N ALA A 20 -10.73 -6.98 -24.18
CA ALA A 20 -9.38 -7.38 -23.78
C ALA A 20 -9.25 -7.60 -22.26
N PHE A 21 -10.21 -8.26 -21.61
CA PHE A 21 -10.13 -8.60 -20.18
C PHE A 21 -10.27 -10.11 -19.90
N ALA A 22 -10.04 -10.97 -20.90
CA ALA A 22 -10.29 -12.42 -20.78
C ALA A 22 -9.20 -13.31 -21.41
N GLU A 23 -7.99 -12.80 -21.70
CA GLU A 23 -7.03 -13.51 -22.57
C GLU A 23 -5.91 -14.27 -21.83
N TYR A 24 -5.74 -14.13 -20.51
CA TYR A 24 -4.57 -14.69 -19.81
C TYR A 24 -4.83 -15.79 -18.76
N ASP A 25 -6.08 -16.10 -18.40
CA ASP A 25 -6.39 -17.13 -17.38
C ASP A 25 -5.84 -18.53 -17.73
N ASP A 26 -5.81 -18.84 -19.02
CA ASP A 26 -5.30 -20.09 -19.57
C ASP A 26 -3.91 -19.94 -20.22
N THR A 27 -3.21 -18.82 -20.04
CA THR A 27 -1.87 -18.62 -20.62
C THR A 27 -0.77 -19.07 -19.67
N VAL A 28 0.21 -19.83 -20.17
CA VAL A 28 1.46 -20.15 -19.49
C VAL A 28 2.66 -19.80 -20.35
N VAL A 29 3.83 -19.61 -19.71
CA VAL A 29 5.11 -19.51 -20.43
C VAL A 29 6.00 -20.70 -20.09
N LEU A 30 6.40 -21.45 -21.11
CA LEU A 30 7.47 -22.43 -21.06
C LEU A 30 8.81 -21.74 -21.31
N ILE A 31 9.73 -21.85 -20.36
CA ILE A 31 11.12 -21.45 -20.49
C ILE A 31 11.95 -22.73 -20.67
N GLU A 32 12.50 -22.94 -21.87
CA GLU A 32 13.43 -24.04 -22.12
C GLU A 32 14.84 -23.63 -21.68
N THR A 33 15.50 -24.42 -20.85
CA THR A 33 16.88 -24.17 -20.41
C THR A 33 17.75 -25.39 -20.66
N ASN A 34 19.08 -25.22 -20.68
CA ASN A 34 20.01 -26.36 -20.73
C ASN A 34 19.93 -27.26 -19.49
N SER A 35 19.35 -26.76 -18.40
CA SER A 35 19.11 -27.51 -17.16
C SER A 35 17.69 -28.07 -17.06
N GLY A 36 16.88 -28.04 -18.12
CA GLY A 36 15.48 -28.51 -18.14
C GLY A 36 14.45 -27.41 -18.32
N ASN A 37 13.18 -27.78 -18.27
CA ASN A 37 12.08 -26.85 -18.53
C ASN A 37 11.54 -26.19 -17.26
N LEU A 38 11.12 -24.93 -17.36
CA LEU A 38 10.36 -24.21 -16.33
C LEU A 38 9.05 -23.73 -16.95
N VAL A 39 7.92 -24.14 -16.40
CA VAL A 39 6.59 -23.69 -16.81
C VAL A 39 6.08 -22.71 -15.77
N ILE A 40 5.78 -21.49 -16.20
CA ILE A 40 5.25 -20.42 -15.36
C ILE A 40 3.75 -20.26 -15.62
N GLU A 41 2.96 -20.45 -14.56
CA GLU A 41 1.56 -20.04 -14.47
C GLU A 41 1.50 -18.64 -13.87
N PHE A 42 0.58 -17.80 -14.35
CA PHE A 42 0.51 -16.38 -13.98
C PHE A 42 -0.59 -16.07 -12.96
N PHE A 43 -0.35 -15.03 -12.19
CA PHE A 43 -1.33 -14.40 -11.29
C PHE A 43 -1.80 -13.09 -11.92
N HIS A 44 -2.54 -13.21 -13.03
CA HIS A 44 -2.96 -12.04 -13.83
C HIS A 44 -3.83 -11.07 -13.03
N ASP A 45 -4.69 -11.57 -12.14
CA ASP A 45 -5.53 -10.72 -11.27
C ASP A 45 -4.72 -9.91 -10.26
N ASP A 46 -3.54 -10.42 -9.85
CA ASP A 46 -2.68 -9.80 -8.83
C ASP A 46 -1.61 -8.86 -9.42
N ALA A 47 -1.18 -9.09 -10.67
CA ALA A 47 -0.14 -8.32 -11.34
C ALA A 47 -0.33 -8.24 -12.87
N PRO A 48 -1.45 -7.65 -13.36
CA PRO A 48 -1.81 -7.70 -14.78
C PRO A 48 -0.78 -7.06 -15.70
N LEU A 49 -0.19 -5.92 -15.33
CA LEU A 49 0.81 -5.25 -16.18
C LEU A 49 2.11 -6.04 -16.28
N HIS A 50 2.56 -6.65 -15.18
CA HIS A 50 3.76 -7.48 -15.22
C HIS A 50 3.54 -8.77 -16.00
N VAL A 51 2.36 -9.40 -15.88
CA VAL A 51 2.01 -10.57 -16.69
C VAL A 51 1.97 -10.20 -18.18
N GLU A 52 1.27 -9.13 -18.56
CA GLU A 52 1.20 -8.67 -19.94
C GLU A 52 2.59 -8.42 -20.52
N LYS A 53 3.45 -7.70 -19.78
CA LYS A 53 4.81 -7.38 -20.25
C LYS A 53 5.71 -8.60 -20.31
N PHE A 54 5.61 -9.53 -19.36
CA PHE A 54 6.39 -10.76 -19.39
C PHE A 54 6.01 -11.65 -20.58
N VAL A 55 4.71 -11.77 -20.87
CA VAL A 55 4.21 -12.51 -22.04
C VAL A 55 4.62 -11.82 -23.33
N GLU A 56 4.48 -10.50 -23.44
CA GLU A 56 4.90 -9.71 -24.61
C GLU A 56 6.40 -9.90 -24.90
N LEU A 57 7.25 -9.80 -23.87
CA LEU A 57 8.69 -10.02 -24.00
C LEU A 57 9.03 -11.46 -24.41
N SER A 58 8.27 -12.44 -23.91
CA SER A 58 8.43 -13.85 -24.27
C SER A 58 8.07 -14.11 -25.74
N GLN A 59 6.94 -13.55 -26.23
CA GLN A 59 6.56 -13.61 -27.65
C GLN A 59 7.57 -12.90 -28.55
N GLY A 60 8.21 -11.85 -28.02
CA GLY A 60 9.25 -11.08 -28.70
C GLY A 60 10.64 -11.73 -28.69
N PHE A 61 10.79 -12.96 -28.19
CA PHE A 61 12.10 -13.65 -28.07
C PHE A 61 13.11 -12.86 -27.22
N PHE A 62 12.64 -12.01 -26.31
CA PHE A 62 13.49 -11.14 -25.52
C PHE A 62 14.36 -11.96 -24.56
N TYR A 63 13.82 -13.04 -24.00
CA TYR A 63 14.49 -13.90 -23.03
C TYR A 63 15.42 -14.95 -23.67
N ASP A 64 15.27 -15.22 -24.97
CA ASP A 64 16.13 -16.13 -25.71
C ASP A 64 17.60 -15.76 -25.54
N ASP A 65 18.42 -16.79 -25.31
CA ASP A 65 19.86 -16.72 -25.04
C ASP A 65 20.28 -15.92 -23.79
N THR A 66 19.36 -15.42 -22.97
CA THR A 66 19.71 -14.84 -21.67
C THR A 66 20.10 -15.92 -20.66
N ILE A 67 20.75 -15.54 -19.56
CA ILE A 67 21.15 -16.49 -18.51
C ILE A 67 20.55 -16.11 -17.16
N PHE A 68 20.38 -17.11 -16.30
CA PHE A 68 20.23 -16.89 -14.86
C PHE A 68 21.56 -16.41 -14.27
N HIS A 69 21.80 -15.10 -14.32
CA HIS A 69 23.10 -14.49 -14.05
C HIS A 69 23.43 -14.37 -12.57
N ARG A 70 22.46 -14.61 -11.68
CA ARG A 70 22.65 -14.57 -10.22
C ARG A 70 21.89 -15.73 -9.57
N ILE A 71 22.61 -16.61 -8.89
CA ILE A 71 22.08 -17.84 -8.30
C ILE A 71 22.52 -17.91 -6.83
N ILE A 72 21.57 -17.91 -5.91
CA ILE A 72 21.85 -18.05 -4.48
C ILE A 72 21.14 -19.32 -3.99
N PRO A 73 21.88 -20.42 -3.75
CA PRO A 73 21.31 -21.65 -3.22
C PRO A 73 20.54 -21.40 -1.90
N GLY A 74 19.35 -21.98 -1.78
CA GLY A 74 18.46 -21.74 -0.64
C GLY A 74 17.76 -20.37 -0.63
N PHE A 75 17.89 -19.57 -1.68
CA PHE A 75 17.19 -18.28 -1.80
C PHE A 75 16.46 -18.14 -3.14
N MET A 76 17.17 -17.85 -4.24
CA MET A 76 16.54 -17.60 -5.55
C MET A 76 17.50 -17.79 -6.72
N ILE A 77 16.93 -17.91 -7.92
CA ILE A 77 17.62 -17.77 -9.21
C ILE A 77 17.06 -16.55 -9.94
N GLN A 78 17.91 -15.66 -10.44
CA GLN A 78 17.50 -14.41 -11.11
C GLN A 78 17.98 -14.38 -12.56
N GLY A 79 17.07 -14.05 -13.46
CA GLY A 79 17.25 -14.02 -14.91
C GLY A 79 16.58 -12.81 -15.56
N GLY A 80 16.48 -12.84 -16.90
CA GLY A 80 15.78 -11.79 -17.65
C GLY A 80 16.57 -10.52 -17.94
N ASP A 81 17.90 -10.55 -17.79
CA ASP A 81 18.78 -9.43 -18.12
C ASP A 81 19.31 -9.54 -19.57
N PRO A 82 18.96 -8.61 -20.49
CA PRO A 82 19.42 -8.64 -21.87
C PRO A 82 20.93 -8.41 -22.03
N PHE A 83 21.61 -7.84 -21.04
CA PHE A 83 23.06 -7.64 -21.11
C PHE A 83 23.85 -8.94 -20.98
N THR A 84 23.23 -10.00 -20.46
CA THR A 84 23.85 -11.33 -20.40
C THR A 84 24.11 -11.91 -21.80
N LYS A 85 23.26 -11.61 -22.79
CA LYS A 85 23.46 -11.98 -24.19
C LYS A 85 24.16 -10.90 -25.02
N THR A 86 23.97 -9.62 -24.69
CA THR A 86 24.56 -8.51 -25.44
C THR A 86 26.06 -8.34 -25.11
N TYR A 87 26.44 -8.56 -23.86
CA TYR A 87 27.79 -8.42 -23.32
C TYR A 87 28.21 -9.69 -22.55
N PRO A 88 28.35 -10.85 -23.23
CA PRO A 88 28.62 -12.13 -22.58
C PRO A 88 30.00 -12.21 -21.90
N ASP A 89 30.94 -11.36 -22.35
CA ASP A 89 32.31 -11.29 -21.84
C ASP A 89 32.51 -10.24 -20.74
N ASP A 90 31.47 -9.45 -20.40
CA ASP A 90 31.53 -8.42 -19.36
C ASP A 90 30.46 -8.62 -18.27
N PRO A 91 30.73 -9.48 -17.27
CA PRO A 91 29.79 -9.68 -16.17
C PRO A 91 29.65 -8.49 -15.23
N SER A 92 30.40 -7.40 -15.42
CA SER A 92 30.30 -6.22 -14.55
C SER A 92 29.01 -5.43 -14.77
N VAL A 93 28.42 -5.53 -15.97
CA VAL A 93 27.16 -4.87 -16.35
C VAL A 93 25.93 -5.75 -16.16
N TRP A 94 26.10 -7.04 -15.84
CA TRP A 94 24.97 -7.93 -15.58
C TRP A 94 24.19 -7.51 -14.34
N GLY A 95 22.88 -7.67 -14.39
CA GLY A 95 21.91 -7.17 -13.41
C GLY A 95 21.45 -5.73 -13.66
N THR A 96 21.98 -5.03 -14.67
CA THR A 96 21.62 -3.63 -14.98
C THR A 96 20.84 -3.43 -16.27
N GLY A 97 20.67 -4.48 -17.08
CA GLY A 97 19.91 -4.37 -18.32
C GLY A 97 18.39 -4.29 -18.09
N SER A 98 17.71 -3.63 -19.03
CA SER A 98 16.26 -3.43 -19.04
C SER A 98 15.73 -3.46 -20.48
N PRO A 99 14.42 -3.58 -20.70
CA PRO A 99 13.81 -3.54 -22.03
C PRO A 99 13.69 -2.12 -22.60
N GLY A 100 14.27 -1.11 -21.93
CA GLY A 100 14.18 0.30 -22.32
C GLY A 100 13.02 1.07 -21.66
N TYR A 101 12.25 0.42 -20.80
CA TYR A 101 11.19 1.01 -19.98
C TYR A 101 11.12 0.31 -18.62
N TYR A 102 10.35 0.90 -17.70
CA TYR A 102 10.05 0.32 -16.40
C TYR A 102 8.53 0.19 -16.19
N ILE A 103 8.15 -0.73 -15.32
CA ILE A 103 6.78 -1.06 -14.96
C ILE A 103 6.56 -0.59 -13.51
N GLU A 104 5.42 0.08 -13.26
CA GLU A 104 5.02 0.47 -11.91
C GLU A 104 4.74 -0.78 -11.07
N ALA A 105 5.10 -0.74 -9.78
CA ALA A 105 4.95 -1.89 -8.90
C ALA A 105 3.48 -2.31 -8.72
N GLU A 106 3.21 -3.62 -8.80
CA GLU A 106 1.92 -4.25 -8.52
C GLU A 106 2.10 -5.18 -7.31
N PHE A 107 2.45 -4.60 -6.15
CA PHE A 107 2.65 -5.38 -4.93
C PHE A 107 1.34 -6.06 -4.50
N ASN A 108 1.43 -7.33 -4.12
CA ASN A 108 0.32 -8.15 -3.66
C ASN A 108 0.67 -8.93 -2.38
N ASP A 109 -0.31 -9.65 -1.84
CA ASP A 109 -0.24 -10.35 -0.56
C ASP A 109 0.24 -11.81 -0.68
N ILE A 110 0.62 -12.22 -1.89
CA ILE A 110 1.16 -13.54 -2.19
C ILE A 110 2.53 -13.67 -1.53
N LYS A 111 2.69 -14.71 -0.71
CA LYS A 111 3.96 -15.00 -0.05
C LYS A 111 4.98 -15.55 -1.04
N HIS A 112 6.24 -15.19 -0.86
CA HIS A 112 7.38 -15.73 -1.60
C HIS A 112 7.74 -17.14 -1.11
N LYS A 113 6.85 -18.09 -1.38
CA LYS A 113 7.08 -19.53 -1.20
C LYS A 113 7.98 -20.09 -2.30
N ARG A 114 8.57 -21.26 -2.06
CA ARG A 114 9.32 -21.99 -3.10
C ARG A 114 8.50 -22.10 -4.40
N GLY A 115 9.11 -21.75 -5.52
CA GLY A 115 8.52 -21.78 -6.86
C GLY A 115 7.77 -20.51 -7.27
N ILE A 116 7.66 -19.50 -6.40
CA ILE A 116 7.07 -18.20 -6.75
C ILE A 116 7.99 -17.43 -7.70
N VAL A 117 7.38 -16.82 -8.72
CA VAL A 117 8.05 -15.97 -9.70
C VAL A 117 7.69 -14.51 -9.41
N SER A 118 8.71 -13.68 -9.25
CA SER A 118 8.57 -12.29 -8.88
C SER A 118 9.54 -11.40 -9.65
N MET A 119 9.17 -10.13 -9.83
CA MET A 119 9.96 -9.18 -10.62
C MET A 119 11.15 -8.67 -9.83
N ALA A 120 12.33 -8.65 -10.47
CA ALA A 120 13.49 -7.99 -9.91
C ALA A 120 13.39 -6.48 -10.17
N ARG A 121 13.86 -5.70 -9.20
CA ARG A 121 13.89 -4.23 -9.26
C ARG A 121 15.15 -3.70 -8.59
N SER A 122 15.47 -2.45 -8.90
CA SER A 122 16.44 -1.67 -8.12
C SER A 122 15.81 -1.18 -6.81
N GLN A 123 16.44 -0.24 -6.13
CA GLN A 123 15.88 0.35 -4.92
C GLN A 123 14.55 1.07 -5.17
N ASP A 124 14.35 1.62 -6.37
CA ASP A 124 13.08 2.22 -6.78
C ASP A 124 12.01 1.11 -6.96
N PRO A 125 10.89 1.15 -6.22
CA PRO A 125 9.76 0.24 -6.38
C PRO A 125 9.30 0.08 -7.84
N ASN A 126 9.31 1.17 -8.61
CA ASN A 126 8.79 1.24 -9.98
C ASN A 126 9.88 1.04 -11.05
N SER A 127 10.98 0.37 -10.69
CA SER A 127 12.10 0.09 -11.61
C SER A 127 12.14 -1.34 -12.12
N ALA A 128 11.06 -2.11 -11.93
CA ALA A 128 10.93 -3.42 -12.55
C ALA A 128 10.95 -3.25 -14.08
N GLY A 129 11.75 -4.06 -14.75
CA GLY A 129 11.89 -4.02 -16.21
C GLY A 129 11.57 -5.39 -16.80
N SER A 130 12.60 -6.09 -17.26
CA SER A 130 12.50 -7.45 -17.81
C SER A 130 13.01 -8.53 -16.86
N GLN A 131 13.77 -8.13 -15.83
CA GLN A 131 14.42 -9.07 -14.92
C GLN A 131 13.42 -9.64 -13.90
N PHE A 132 13.53 -10.94 -13.65
CA PHE A 132 12.68 -11.68 -12.72
C PHE A 132 13.53 -12.67 -11.91
N PHE A 133 12.98 -13.16 -10.81
CA PHE A 133 13.58 -14.21 -10.02
C PHE A 133 12.56 -15.29 -9.65
N ILE A 134 13.05 -16.50 -9.45
CA ILE A 134 12.27 -17.66 -8.99
C ILE A 134 12.80 -18.05 -7.62
N VAL A 135 11.90 -18.13 -6.65
CA VAL A 135 12.22 -18.43 -5.25
C VAL A 135 12.58 -19.91 -5.10
N HIS A 136 13.78 -20.21 -4.63
CA HIS A 136 14.26 -21.58 -4.39
C HIS A 136 13.86 -22.10 -3.01
N ASN A 137 13.73 -21.23 -2.01
CA ASN A 137 13.22 -21.57 -0.68
C ASN A 137 12.43 -20.41 -0.08
N ASP A 138 11.53 -20.69 0.86
CA ASP A 138 10.63 -19.69 1.46
C ASP A 138 11.36 -18.42 1.89
N SER A 139 10.94 -17.28 1.33
CA SER A 139 11.64 -16.00 1.41
C SER A 139 10.70 -14.89 1.87
N SER A 140 10.06 -15.08 3.03
CA SER A 140 9.02 -14.16 3.54
C SER A 140 9.48 -12.72 3.78
N PHE A 141 10.80 -12.48 3.82
CA PHE A 141 11.38 -11.14 3.89
C PHE A 141 11.22 -10.34 2.58
N LEU A 142 10.72 -10.95 1.50
CA LEU A 142 10.37 -10.30 0.24
C LEU A 142 8.88 -9.95 0.14
N ASP A 143 8.04 -10.51 1.03
CA ASP A 143 6.59 -10.35 0.99
C ASP A 143 6.20 -8.87 1.07
N GLY A 144 5.27 -8.46 0.20
CA GLY A 144 4.80 -7.07 0.07
C GLY A 144 5.84 -6.06 -0.45
N GLN A 145 7.05 -6.49 -0.83
CA GLN A 145 8.14 -5.61 -1.30
C GLN A 145 8.52 -5.82 -2.78
N TYR A 146 8.03 -6.90 -3.38
CA TYR A 146 8.28 -7.28 -4.77
C TYR A 146 6.97 -7.76 -5.41
N THR A 147 6.81 -7.47 -6.69
CA THR A 147 5.63 -7.89 -7.46
C THR A 147 5.73 -9.37 -7.79
N VAL A 148 4.93 -10.19 -7.11
CA VAL A 148 4.72 -11.59 -7.47
C VAL A 148 3.74 -11.64 -8.65
N PHE A 149 4.11 -12.26 -9.76
CA PHE A 149 3.25 -12.31 -10.96
C PHE A 149 3.02 -13.72 -11.48
N GLY A 150 3.63 -14.74 -10.86
CA GLY A 150 3.40 -16.12 -11.25
C GLY A 150 4.05 -17.14 -10.31
N ARG A 151 3.97 -18.40 -10.72
CA ARG A 151 4.56 -19.56 -10.02
C ARG A 151 4.95 -20.67 -10.99
N LEU A 152 5.80 -21.58 -10.54
CA LEU A 152 6.09 -22.82 -11.26
C LEU A 152 4.90 -23.78 -11.23
N ALA A 153 4.59 -24.37 -12.39
CA ALA A 153 3.36 -25.12 -12.61
C ALA A 153 3.54 -26.64 -12.72
N THR A 154 4.76 -27.16 -12.87
CA THR A 154 5.02 -28.62 -13.05
C THR A 154 6.10 -29.14 -12.10
N GLN A 155 6.10 -30.44 -11.81
CA GLN A 155 7.17 -31.05 -11.02
C GLN A 155 8.54 -30.92 -11.71
N GLU A 156 8.59 -31.06 -13.04
CA GLU A 156 9.81 -30.84 -13.81
C GLU A 156 10.37 -29.43 -13.57
N SER A 157 9.50 -28.42 -13.47
CA SER A 157 9.92 -27.05 -13.19
C SER A 157 10.64 -26.94 -11.85
N PHE A 158 10.16 -27.61 -10.81
CA PHE A 158 10.82 -27.62 -9.50
C PHE A 158 12.15 -28.39 -9.54
N ASP A 159 12.23 -29.49 -10.27
CA ASP A 159 13.47 -30.26 -10.43
C ASP A 159 14.51 -29.47 -11.25
N THR A 160 14.07 -28.69 -12.23
CA THR A 160 14.90 -27.74 -13.01
C THR A 160 15.39 -26.59 -12.13
N LEU A 161 14.51 -26.00 -11.30
CA LEU A 161 14.87 -24.98 -10.32
C LEU A 161 15.99 -25.47 -9.38
N ASP A 162 15.86 -26.69 -8.84
CA ASP A 162 16.88 -27.28 -7.97
C ASP A 162 18.20 -27.53 -8.72
N ARG A 163 18.14 -28.00 -9.98
CA ARG A 163 19.32 -28.18 -10.83
C ARG A 163 20.06 -26.87 -11.05
N ILE A 164 19.37 -25.81 -11.47
CA ILE A 164 19.98 -24.49 -11.69
C ILE A 164 20.52 -23.93 -10.38
N ALA A 165 19.75 -24.01 -9.29
CA ALA A 165 20.19 -23.50 -7.99
C ALA A 165 21.35 -24.27 -7.36
N SER A 166 21.64 -25.48 -7.83
CA SER A 166 22.79 -26.29 -7.40
C SER A 166 24.09 -26.00 -8.17
N LEU A 167 24.04 -25.17 -9.22
CA LEU A 167 25.22 -24.81 -9.99
C LEU A 167 26.25 -24.10 -9.11
N GLN A 168 27.53 -24.38 -9.35
CA GLN A 168 28.61 -23.67 -8.67
C GLN A 168 28.64 -22.21 -9.10
N THR A 169 28.71 -21.31 -8.14
CA THR A 169 28.77 -19.87 -8.38
C THR A 169 30.13 -19.28 -8.03
N GLY A 170 30.51 -18.25 -8.78
CA GLY A 170 31.73 -17.47 -8.62
C GLY A 170 31.47 -16.15 -7.92
N GLN A 171 32.22 -15.10 -8.31
CA GLN A 171 32.00 -13.76 -7.77
C GLN A 171 30.61 -13.24 -8.14
N LYS A 172 30.00 -12.46 -7.23
CA LYS A 172 28.64 -11.88 -7.38
C LYS A 172 27.54 -12.91 -7.67
N ASP A 173 27.71 -14.15 -7.17
CA ASP A 173 26.74 -15.24 -7.32
C ASP A 173 26.51 -15.68 -8.78
N ILE A 174 27.43 -15.36 -9.69
CA ILE A 174 27.35 -15.71 -11.11
C ILE A 174 27.67 -17.20 -11.31
N PRO A 175 26.89 -17.99 -12.06
CA PRO A 175 27.23 -19.39 -12.34
C PRO A 175 28.55 -19.52 -13.10
N ILE A 176 29.38 -20.47 -12.66
CA ILE A 176 30.61 -20.86 -13.36
C ILE A 176 30.27 -21.55 -14.69
N ASP A 177 29.31 -22.48 -14.66
CA ASP A 177 28.75 -23.11 -15.85
C ASP A 177 27.57 -22.27 -16.37
N ARG A 178 27.89 -21.28 -17.20
CA ARG A 178 26.91 -20.34 -17.78
C ARG A 178 25.99 -21.02 -18.79
N GLU A 179 26.48 -22.03 -19.49
CA GLU A 179 25.67 -22.78 -20.45
C GLU A 179 24.58 -23.55 -19.71
N ALA A 180 24.89 -24.20 -18.59
CA ALA A 180 23.86 -24.86 -17.78
C ALA A 180 22.78 -23.90 -17.26
N ALA A 181 23.11 -22.62 -17.02
CA ALA A 181 22.19 -21.58 -16.55
C ALA A 181 21.48 -20.80 -17.66
N LYS A 182 21.64 -21.20 -18.93
CA LYS A 182 21.15 -20.47 -20.10
C LYS A 182 19.68 -20.80 -20.41
N ILE A 183 18.91 -19.75 -20.68
CA ILE A 183 17.58 -19.82 -21.28
C ILE A 183 17.77 -19.95 -22.80
N ILE A 184 17.29 -21.06 -23.35
CA ILE A 184 17.39 -21.37 -24.79
C ILE A 184 16.34 -20.54 -25.52
N ASN A 185 15.08 -20.63 -25.08
CA ASN A 185 13.97 -19.84 -25.60
C ASN A 185 12.84 -19.71 -24.56
N THR A 186 11.84 -18.91 -24.90
CA THR A 186 10.55 -18.88 -24.22
C THR A 186 9.40 -19.08 -25.18
N THR A 187 8.43 -19.93 -24.84
CA THR A 187 7.23 -20.20 -25.64
C THR A 187 5.97 -19.91 -24.81
N VAL A 188 5.08 -19.07 -25.35
CA VAL A 188 3.75 -18.84 -24.78
C VAL A 188 2.82 -19.94 -25.26
N MET A 189 2.13 -20.60 -24.34
CA MET A 189 1.27 -21.74 -24.63
C MET A 189 -0.04 -21.66 -23.85
N ASP A 190 -1.03 -22.43 -24.30
CA ASP A 190 -2.24 -22.65 -23.52
C ASP A 190 -1.95 -23.63 -22.38
N ARG A 191 -2.56 -23.40 -21.22
CA ARG A 191 -2.44 -24.22 -20.04
C ARG A 191 -2.84 -25.68 -20.33
N SER A 192 -3.84 -25.90 -21.18
CA SER A 192 -4.29 -27.24 -21.56
C SER A 192 -3.28 -28.03 -22.39
N ASP A 193 -2.26 -27.37 -22.96
CA ASP A 193 -1.18 -28.02 -23.70
C ASP A 193 -0.06 -28.58 -22.77
N ILE A 194 -0.16 -28.39 -21.45
CA ILE A 194 0.78 -28.93 -20.47
C ILE A 194 0.24 -30.23 -19.84
N ASP A 195 0.88 -31.36 -20.14
CA ASP A 195 0.47 -32.69 -19.67
C ASP A 195 0.68 -32.91 -18.14
N ASP A 196 1.54 -32.11 -17.50
CA ASP A 196 2.14 -32.39 -16.18
C ASP A 196 1.82 -31.34 -15.10
N LEU A 197 0.68 -30.65 -15.20
CA LEU A 197 0.32 -29.57 -14.28
C LEU A 197 0.09 -30.07 -12.85
N LEU A 198 0.66 -29.35 -11.90
CA LEU A 198 0.35 -29.49 -10.48
C LEU A 198 -1.04 -28.91 -10.18
N GLU A 199 -1.70 -29.42 -9.14
CA GLU A 199 -3.00 -28.91 -8.72
C GLU A 199 -2.92 -27.42 -8.36
N ALA A 200 -3.80 -26.63 -8.97
CA ALA A 200 -3.90 -25.19 -8.77
C ALA A 200 -4.52 -24.86 -7.41
N ASN A 201 -3.73 -24.94 -6.34
CA ASN A 201 -4.12 -24.38 -5.06
C ASN A 201 -3.99 -22.85 -5.10
N ALA A 202 -4.83 -22.11 -4.38
CA ALA A 202 -4.60 -20.68 -4.22
C ALA A 202 -3.20 -20.45 -3.62
N PRO A 203 -2.42 -19.46 -4.10
CA PRO A 203 -1.14 -19.15 -3.49
C PRO A 203 -1.33 -18.81 -2.01
N GLU A 204 -0.36 -19.17 -1.16
CA GLU A 204 -0.41 -18.77 0.24
C GLU A 204 -0.33 -17.24 0.32
N THR A 205 -1.41 -16.63 0.76
CA THR A 205 -1.42 -15.21 1.07
C THR A 205 -1.12 -14.99 2.55
N SER A 206 -0.58 -13.82 2.88
CA SER A 206 -0.48 -13.42 4.28
C SER A 206 -1.89 -13.25 4.86
N SER A 207 -2.33 -14.20 5.70
CA SER A 207 -3.65 -14.19 6.38
C SER A 207 -3.71 -13.16 7.53
N SER A 208 -3.21 -11.96 7.24
CA SER A 208 -3.31 -10.72 7.99
C SER A 208 -3.48 -9.67 6.90
N GLY A 209 -4.73 -9.33 6.60
CA GLY A 209 -5.11 -8.51 5.44
C GLY A 209 -4.11 -7.37 5.19
N PHE A 210 -3.34 -7.52 4.12
CA PHE A 210 -2.71 -6.39 3.48
C PHE A 210 -3.82 -5.63 2.79
N VAL A 211 -4.32 -4.62 3.49
CA VAL A 211 -4.94 -3.46 2.86
C VAL A 211 -3.96 -3.02 1.77
N MET A 212 -4.39 -3.04 0.51
CA MET A 212 -3.83 -2.17 -0.53
C MET A 212 -3.58 -0.82 0.13
N LYS A 213 -2.34 -0.50 0.49
CA LYS A 213 -2.01 0.81 1.04
C LYS A 213 -1.87 1.80 -0.11
N SER A 214 -2.97 1.93 -0.84
CA SER A 214 -3.51 3.26 -1.08
C SER A 214 -3.64 3.96 0.28
N ASP A 215 -3.29 5.24 0.31
CA ASP A 215 -3.78 6.22 1.27
C ASP A 215 -3.05 6.43 2.60
N SER A 216 -2.63 7.70 2.80
CA SER A 216 -2.99 8.65 3.87
C SER A 216 -3.45 8.18 5.28
N GLY A 217 -3.19 6.94 5.68
CA GLY A 217 -3.50 6.39 7.00
C GLY A 217 -2.26 6.19 7.88
N PRO A 218 -2.45 6.12 9.21
CA PRO A 218 -1.34 5.94 10.16
C PRO A 218 -0.61 4.59 9.94
N TYR A 219 0.71 4.65 9.87
CA TYR A 219 1.62 3.56 10.18
C TYR A 219 1.69 3.38 11.71
N ILE A 220 1.49 2.16 12.18
CA ILE A 220 1.46 1.84 13.61
C ILE A 220 2.45 0.70 13.84
N ASP A 221 3.41 0.92 14.75
CA ASP A 221 4.33 -0.11 15.21
C ASP A 221 4.05 -0.39 16.69
N GLN A 222 3.41 -1.52 16.97
CA GLN A 222 3.01 -1.92 18.32
C GLN A 222 4.20 -2.35 19.18
N GLU A 223 5.26 -2.91 18.58
CA GLU A 223 6.44 -3.41 19.30
C GLU A 223 7.31 -2.23 19.75
N LEU A 224 7.55 -1.29 18.84
CA LEU A 224 8.29 -0.06 19.11
C LEU A 224 7.44 0.95 19.87
N GLY A 225 6.11 0.80 19.83
CA GLY A 225 5.16 1.56 20.62
C GLY A 225 4.95 2.97 20.07
N PHE A 226 4.77 3.13 18.76
CA PHE A 226 4.44 4.42 18.17
C PHE A 226 3.50 4.31 16.96
N SER A 227 2.92 5.44 16.58
CA SER A 227 2.13 5.63 15.37
C SER A 227 2.55 6.92 14.67
N ILE A 228 2.57 6.93 13.33
CA ILE A 228 2.86 8.09 12.48
C ILE A 228 2.04 8.01 11.19
N VAL A 229 1.57 9.12 10.63
CA VAL A 229 0.90 9.17 9.33
C VAL A 229 1.93 9.61 8.28
N PRO A 230 2.36 8.73 7.35
CA PRO A 230 3.26 9.11 6.27
C PRO A 230 2.62 10.16 5.35
N ALA A 231 3.43 11.08 4.83
CA ALA A 231 2.96 12.01 3.82
C ALA A 231 2.57 11.24 2.52
N PRO A 232 1.56 11.72 1.76
CA PRO A 232 1.18 11.09 0.50
C PRO A 232 2.36 10.96 -0.46
N GLY A 233 2.55 9.76 -1.04
CA GLY A 233 3.68 9.46 -1.92
C GLY A 233 5.01 9.18 -1.21
N TRP A 234 5.03 9.12 0.13
CA TRP A 234 6.20 8.71 0.91
C TRP A 234 6.08 7.24 1.32
N SER A 235 7.18 6.51 1.19
CA SER A 235 7.24 5.06 1.44
C SER A 235 7.83 4.76 2.81
N VAL A 236 7.12 3.98 3.62
CA VAL A 236 7.66 3.49 4.90
C VAL A 236 8.54 2.26 4.65
N GLN A 237 9.71 2.25 5.27
CA GLN A 237 10.74 1.22 5.15
C GLN A 237 11.24 0.86 6.55
N ASN A 238 11.62 -0.41 6.73
CA ASN A 238 12.25 -0.91 7.96
C ASN A 238 13.70 -1.29 7.64
N PRO A 239 14.65 -0.35 7.70
CA PRO A 239 16.02 -0.61 7.28
C PRO A 239 16.72 -1.61 8.21
N PRO A 240 17.63 -2.44 7.67
CA PRO A 240 18.36 -3.43 8.47
C PRO A 240 19.17 -2.74 9.58
N GLN A 241 19.13 -3.33 10.78
CA GLN A 241 19.87 -2.81 11.94
C GLN A 241 21.35 -3.18 11.82
N VAL A 242 22.18 -2.28 11.30
CA VAL A 242 23.62 -2.50 11.10
C VAL A 242 24.43 -2.11 12.33
N ASN A 243 23.94 -1.14 13.11
CA ASN A 243 24.52 -0.68 14.37
C ASN A 243 23.44 -0.02 15.26
N SER A 244 23.81 0.41 16.46
CA SER A 244 22.90 1.07 17.42
C SER A 244 22.28 2.39 16.95
N ASP A 245 22.82 2.98 15.87
CA ASP A 245 22.38 4.27 15.34
C ASP A 245 21.66 4.11 14.00
N SER A 246 21.47 2.86 13.54
CA SER A 246 20.66 2.56 12.37
C SER A 246 19.21 2.96 12.66
N PRO A 247 18.54 3.68 11.75
CA PRO A 247 17.14 4.04 11.95
C PRO A 247 16.29 2.77 12.08
N THR A 248 15.28 2.78 12.95
CA THR A 248 14.41 1.61 13.16
C THR A 248 13.32 1.58 12.10
N VAL A 249 12.78 2.75 11.76
CA VAL A 249 11.83 2.96 10.66
C VAL A 249 12.28 4.18 9.86
N ALA A 250 12.11 4.14 8.54
CA ALA A 250 12.41 5.24 7.62
C ALA A 250 11.23 5.49 6.68
N VAL A 251 10.68 6.70 6.69
CA VAL A 251 9.67 7.17 5.76
C VAL A 251 10.38 8.02 4.69
N VAL A 252 10.50 7.48 3.48
CA VAL A 252 11.31 8.03 2.40
C VAL A 252 10.42 8.69 1.36
N GLY A 253 10.65 9.97 1.10
CA GLY A 253 9.96 10.74 0.07
C GLY A 253 10.53 10.50 -1.33
N PRO A 254 9.88 11.07 -2.36
CA PRO A 254 10.37 10.99 -3.73
C PRO A 254 11.78 11.59 -3.86
N VAL A 255 12.60 11.01 -4.74
CA VAL A 255 13.96 11.51 -5.01
C VAL A 255 13.87 12.81 -5.80
N VAL A 256 14.41 13.90 -5.24
CA VAL A 256 14.54 15.19 -5.90
C VAL A 256 15.99 15.64 -5.81
N ASP A 257 16.67 15.75 -6.96
CA ASP A 257 18.10 16.05 -7.06
C ASP A 257 19.02 15.06 -6.29
N GLU A 258 18.93 13.77 -6.61
CA GLU A 258 19.85 12.69 -6.19
C GLU A 258 19.68 12.15 -4.76
N ILE A 259 19.34 12.97 -3.77
CA ILE A 259 19.09 12.51 -2.39
C ILE A 259 17.60 12.66 -2.04
N PRO A 260 16.87 11.56 -1.75
CA PRO A 260 15.50 11.67 -1.30
C PRO A 260 15.42 12.29 0.11
N ALA A 261 14.34 13.01 0.35
CA ALA A 261 14.01 13.42 1.70
C ALA A 261 13.64 12.20 2.54
N ALA A 262 14.08 12.16 3.80
CA ALA A 262 13.83 11.03 4.69
C ALA A 262 13.38 11.52 6.06
N PHE A 263 12.37 10.86 6.62
CA PHE A 263 11.95 10.97 8.01
C PHE A 263 12.22 9.63 8.70
N THR A 264 13.17 9.58 9.61
CA THR A 264 13.53 8.36 10.32
C THR A 264 13.07 8.41 11.77
N VAL A 265 12.74 7.23 12.31
CA VAL A 265 12.41 6.99 13.71
C VAL A 265 13.40 5.98 14.23
N ASN A 266 14.17 6.36 15.24
CA ASN A 266 15.01 5.45 16.01
C ASN A 266 14.42 5.32 17.42
N VAL A 267 14.22 4.08 17.88
CA VAL A 267 13.67 3.79 19.20
C VAL A 267 14.72 3.05 20.02
N LYS A 268 15.07 3.59 21.19
CA LYS A 268 15.99 2.96 22.14
C LYS A 268 15.31 2.77 23.49
N ASP A 269 15.45 1.59 24.07
CA ASP A 269 15.09 1.39 25.47
C ASP A 269 16.05 2.22 26.35
N SER A 270 15.49 3.07 27.20
CA SER A 270 16.28 3.93 28.06
C SER A 270 15.48 4.44 29.26
N THR A 271 16.07 4.34 30.44
CA THR A 271 15.56 4.94 31.68
C THR A 271 16.22 6.26 32.03
N SER A 272 17.24 6.69 31.27
CA SER A 272 17.98 7.95 31.50
C SER A 272 17.12 9.16 31.15
N SER A 273 17.46 10.33 31.72
CA SER A 273 16.71 11.56 31.45
C SER A 273 16.91 12.06 30.01
N LEU A 274 15.96 12.86 29.50
CA LEU A 274 16.14 13.51 28.19
C LEU A 274 17.38 14.40 28.17
N GLU A 275 17.68 15.08 29.29
CA GLU A 275 18.86 15.95 29.41
C GLU A 275 20.18 15.18 29.23
N ASP A 276 20.26 13.94 29.72
CA ASP A 276 21.45 13.10 29.56
C ASP A 276 21.67 12.71 28.09
N HIS A 277 20.58 12.41 27.36
CA HIS A 277 20.63 12.12 25.93
C HIS A 277 20.99 13.34 25.10
N VAL A 278 20.52 14.53 25.48
CA VAL A 278 20.91 15.79 24.83
C VAL A 278 22.42 16.05 25.03
N LYS A 279 22.97 15.78 26.22
CA LYS A 279 24.43 15.89 26.46
C LYS A 279 25.23 14.89 25.63
N ASP A 280 24.72 13.67 25.45
CA ASP A 280 25.38 12.66 24.61
C ASP A 280 25.37 13.06 23.12
N LEU A 281 24.24 13.59 22.65
CA LEU A 281 24.12 14.14 21.30
C LEU A 281 25.08 15.31 21.10
N ASP A 282 25.12 16.27 22.03
CA ASP A 282 26.03 17.41 21.95
C ASP A 282 27.49 16.94 21.83
N ARG A 283 27.92 16.02 22.72
CA ARG A 283 29.25 15.43 22.67
C ARG A 283 29.56 14.76 21.33
N THR A 284 28.57 14.12 20.71
CA THR A 284 28.71 13.47 19.39
C THR A 284 28.88 14.50 18.26
N LEU A 285 28.23 15.66 18.36
CA LEU A 285 28.27 16.71 17.34
C LEU A 285 29.48 17.66 17.49
N GLN A 286 30.02 17.82 18.70
CA GLN A 286 31.12 18.75 19.00
C GLN A 286 32.34 18.65 18.05
N PRO A 287 32.83 17.45 17.65
CA PRO A 287 33.93 17.36 16.70
C PRO A 287 33.60 17.98 15.33
N GLY A 288 32.39 17.77 14.82
CA GLY A 288 31.94 18.31 13.54
C GLY A 288 31.70 19.82 13.59
N ILE A 289 31.18 20.31 14.72
CA ILE A 289 31.00 21.75 14.97
C ILE A 289 32.36 22.44 15.00
N THR A 290 33.33 21.87 15.73
CA THR A 290 34.69 22.43 15.85
C THR A 290 35.42 22.41 14.50
N ALA A 291 35.20 21.39 13.68
CA ALA A 291 35.77 21.27 12.33
C ALA A 291 35.06 22.14 11.28
N GLY A 292 33.92 22.76 11.62
CA GLY A 292 33.10 23.54 10.69
C GLY A 292 32.34 22.70 9.66
N SER A 293 32.27 21.38 9.83
CA SER A 293 31.49 20.48 8.96
C SER A 293 30.01 20.40 9.37
N ILE A 294 29.69 20.82 10.59
CA ILE A 294 28.32 20.94 11.12
C ILE A 294 28.09 22.38 11.57
N GLN A 295 26.98 22.97 11.16
CA GLN A 295 26.52 24.28 11.59
C GLN A 295 25.18 24.13 12.30
N VAL A 296 25.14 24.45 13.60
CA VAL A 296 23.90 24.50 14.38
C VAL A 296 23.10 25.75 14.02
N ILE A 297 21.83 25.57 13.69
CA ILE A 297 20.91 26.65 13.27
C ILE A 297 19.98 27.03 14.41
N SER A 298 19.41 26.03 15.08
CA SER A 298 18.55 26.23 16.24
C SER A 298 18.54 24.99 17.11
N GLU A 299 18.45 25.20 18.42
CA GLU A 299 18.14 24.15 19.39
C GLU A 299 17.11 24.67 20.38
N ALA A 300 16.22 23.81 20.85
CA ALA A 300 15.22 24.17 21.84
C ALA A 300 14.76 22.95 22.64
N LEU A 301 14.56 23.17 23.94
CA LEU A 301 13.83 22.24 24.80
C LEU A 301 12.36 22.70 24.83
N THR A 302 11.47 21.79 24.47
CA THR A 302 10.05 22.05 24.20
C THR A 302 9.19 20.96 24.84
N GLN A 303 7.87 21.03 24.63
CA GLN A 303 6.94 19.97 24.99
C GLN A 303 6.09 19.63 23.76
N HIS A 304 5.94 18.34 23.46
CA HIS A 304 5.06 17.85 22.41
C HIS A 304 4.07 16.85 23.00
N LYS A 305 2.77 17.16 22.92
CA LYS A 305 1.67 16.33 23.48
C LYS A 305 1.90 15.91 24.95
N GLY A 306 2.46 16.80 25.77
CA GLY A 306 2.72 16.58 27.20
C GLY A 306 4.02 15.84 27.53
N LEU A 307 4.80 15.44 26.52
CA LEU A 307 6.12 14.83 26.69
C LEU A 307 7.22 15.89 26.51
N GLU A 308 8.29 15.78 27.31
CA GLU A 308 9.48 16.61 27.13
C GLU A 308 10.16 16.26 25.80
N THR A 309 10.48 17.29 25.03
CA THR A 309 11.11 17.13 23.72
C THR A 309 12.30 18.05 23.53
N TYR A 310 13.33 17.58 22.84
CA TYR A 310 14.45 18.40 22.38
C TYR A 310 14.46 18.43 20.86
N SER A 311 14.50 19.64 20.30
CA SER A 311 14.59 19.86 18.85
C SER A 311 15.93 20.49 18.49
N LEU A 312 16.59 19.98 17.45
CA LEU A 312 17.85 20.48 16.94
C LEU A 312 17.82 20.54 15.41
N VAL A 313 18.16 21.70 14.85
CA VAL A 313 18.31 21.90 13.40
C VAL A 313 19.77 22.21 13.08
N VAL A 314 20.35 21.45 12.18
CA VAL A 314 21.74 21.64 11.72
C VAL A 314 21.83 21.62 10.20
N TYR A 315 22.85 22.29 9.66
CA TYR A 315 23.39 21.98 8.34
C TYR A 315 24.65 21.13 8.50
N GLN A 316 24.82 20.17 7.59
CA GLN A 316 26.01 19.34 7.52
C GLN A 316 26.51 19.25 6.08
N ASN A 317 27.82 19.32 5.90
CA ASN A 317 28.43 19.03 4.61
C ASN A 317 28.45 17.51 4.40
N PHE A 318 27.85 17.06 3.31
CA PHE A 318 27.80 15.67 2.88
C PHE A 318 28.60 15.50 1.60
N THR A 319 29.54 14.58 1.60
CA THR A 319 30.40 14.31 0.44
C THR A 319 29.79 13.18 -0.38
N LEU A 320 29.29 13.50 -1.58
CA LEU A 320 28.73 12.52 -2.53
C LEU A 320 29.83 11.76 -3.27
N SER A 321 30.94 12.43 -3.57
CA SER A 321 32.11 11.88 -4.26
C SER A 321 33.39 12.62 -3.85
N GLU A 322 34.58 12.15 -4.27
CA GLU A 322 35.87 12.77 -3.91
C GLU A 322 35.97 14.29 -4.23
N THR A 323 35.13 14.79 -5.13
CA THR A 323 35.14 16.19 -5.59
C THR A 323 33.86 16.96 -5.33
N GLU A 324 32.80 16.30 -4.83
CA GLU A 324 31.46 16.91 -4.76
C GLU A 324 30.91 16.86 -3.33
N THR A 325 30.73 18.05 -2.76
CA THR A 325 30.13 18.27 -1.45
C THR A 325 28.81 19.00 -1.61
N THR A 326 27.77 18.48 -0.95
CA THR A 326 26.47 19.11 -0.85
C THR A 326 26.15 19.46 0.59
N LEU A 327 25.23 20.39 0.79
CA LEU A 327 24.76 20.78 2.11
C LEU A 327 23.45 20.04 2.38
N ILE A 328 23.39 19.22 3.42
CA ILE A 328 22.15 18.62 3.91
C ILE A 328 21.67 19.38 5.14
N LYS A 329 20.35 19.53 5.26
CA LYS A 329 19.69 20.08 6.44
C LYS A 329 19.03 18.95 7.20
N ILE A 330 19.35 18.87 8.49
CA ILE A 330 18.88 17.81 9.38
C ILE A 330 18.10 18.45 10.51
N ASN A 331 16.94 17.89 10.82
CA ASN A 331 16.11 18.29 11.95
C ASN A 331 15.83 17.09 12.84
N VAL A 332 16.32 17.14 14.08
CA VAL A 332 16.25 16.06 15.07
C VAL A 332 15.24 16.45 16.14
N PHE A 333 14.34 15.54 16.49
CA PHE A 333 13.38 15.63 17.58
C PHE A 333 13.51 14.42 18.48
N MET A 334 13.95 14.63 19.72
CA MET A 334 14.00 13.59 20.75
C MET A 334 12.78 13.69 21.64
N ILE A 335 12.09 12.57 21.85
CA ILE A 335 10.90 12.43 22.69
C ILE A 335 11.16 11.34 23.72
N LYS A 336 11.08 11.66 25.01
CA LYS A 336 11.26 10.68 26.08
C LYS A 336 9.91 10.18 26.61
N SER A 337 9.72 8.86 26.59
CA SER A 337 8.62 8.17 27.30
C SER A 337 9.12 7.62 28.65
N SER A 338 8.35 6.81 29.38
CA SER A 338 8.78 6.21 30.66
C SER A 338 10.04 5.35 30.54
N ASP A 339 10.12 4.52 29.50
CA ASP A 339 11.08 3.43 29.32
C ASP A 339 11.78 3.46 27.96
N LYS A 340 11.34 4.33 27.05
CA LYS A 340 11.90 4.48 25.70
C LYS A 340 12.32 5.91 25.40
N LEU A 341 13.27 6.07 24.49
CA LEU A 341 13.64 7.30 23.82
C LEU A 341 13.33 7.15 22.32
N TYR A 342 12.54 8.06 21.78
CA TYR A 342 12.25 8.16 20.36
C TYR A 342 13.06 9.31 19.79
N THR A 343 13.91 9.03 18.81
CA THR A 343 14.65 10.05 18.05
C THR A 343 14.09 10.09 16.64
N LEU A 344 13.36 11.14 16.34
CA LEU A 344 12.81 11.43 15.02
C LEU A 344 13.80 12.32 14.28
N GLN A 345 14.18 11.97 13.06
CA GLN A 345 15.10 12.78 12.28
C GLN A 345 14.55 12.99 10.88
N PHE A 346 14.50 14.24 10.46
CA PHE A 346 14.22 14.61 9.09
C PHE A 346 15.49 15.08 8.39
N THR A 347 15.72 14.60 7.17
CA THR A 347 16.91 14.93 6.39
C THR A 347 16.52 15.20 4.96
N ASN A 348 16.99 16.32 4.41
CA ASN A 348 16.88 16.64 2.99
C ASN A 348 18.07 17.51 2.57
N LEU A 349 18.31 17.64 1.27
CA LEU A 349 19.21 18.63 0.71
C LEU A 349 18.79 20.03 1.15
N GLY A 350 19.75 20.87 1.53
CA GLY A 350 19.49 22.22 2.01
C GLY A 350 18.67 23.05 1.01
N LYS A 351 18.91 22.87 -0.29
CA LYS A 351 18.15 23.52 -1.37
C LYS A 351 16.69 23.03 -1.51
N ASN A 352 16.40 21.80 -1.10
CA ASN A 352 15.09 21.15 -1.27
C ASN A 352 14.33 21.04 0.05
N TYR A 353 14.93 21.42 1.17
CA TYR A 353 14.32 21.25 2.49
C TYR A 353 12.99 22.01 2.60
N ASP A 354 12.96 23.28 2.17
CA ASP A 354 11.78 24.14 2.32
C ASP A 354 10.59 23.67 1.47
N THR A 355 10.82 22.90 0.40
CA THR A 355 9.74 22.33 -0.43
C THR A 355 9.07 21.13 0.24
N THR A 356 9.72 20.52 1.22
CA THR A 356 9.25 19.32 1.96
C THR A 356 8.95 19.60 3.44
N GLU A 357 9.03 20.87 3.86
CA GLU A 357 8.91 21.26 5.27
C GLU A 357 7.49 21.05 5.81
N LYS A 358 6.48 21.16 4.95
CA LYS A 358 5.08 20.93 5.33
C LYS A 358 4.85 19.46 5.66
N GLU A 359 5.31 18.56 4.78
CA GLU A 359 5.23 17.11 4.92
C GLU A 359 5.93 16.67 6.21
N PHE A 360 7.10 17.23 6.49
CA PHE A 360 7.79 17.03 7.76
C PHE A 360 6.93 17.41 8.97
N ARG A 361 6.36 18.63 8.98
CA ARG A 361 5.53 19.10 10.09
C ARG A 361 4.29 18.24 10.30
N ASP A 362 3.64 17.83 9.22
CA ASP A 362 2.44 16.99 9.27
C ASP A 362 2.78 15.60 9.85
N MET A 363 3.88 14.99 9.40
CA MET A 363 4.38 13.72 9.93
C MET A 363 4.75 13.83 11.42
N LEU A 364 5.50 14.87 11.80
CA LEU A 364 5.86 15.12 13.20
C LEU A 364 4.62 15.30 14.09
N ASN A 365 3.62 16.06 13.65
CA ASN A 365 2.38 16.27 14.40
C ASN A 365 1.53 15.01 14.52
N SER A 366 1.58 14.13 13.52
CA SER A 366 0.89 12.84 13.55
C SER A 366 1.55 11.83 14.49
N PHE A 367 2.85 12.01 14.80
CA PHE A 367 3.60 11.09 15.64
C PHE A 367 2.99 10.98 17.05
N THR A 368 2.77 9.75 17.50
CA THR A 368 2.16 9.46 18.80
C THR A 368 2.84 8.25 19.44
N VAL A 369 3.22 8.38 20.71
CA VAL A 369 3.75 7.26 21.51
C VAL A 369 2.58 6.43 22.05
N LEU A 370 2.64 5.11 21.89
CA LEU A 370 1.64 4.17 22.37
C LEU A 370 1.99 3.76 23.80
N GLY A 371 1.02 3.85 24.72
CA GLY A 371 1.16 3.35 26.09
C GLY A 371 1.71 4.33 27.15
N SER A 372 2.04 5.58 26.80
CA SER A 372 2.41 6.58 27.82
C SER A 372 1.16 7.10 28.53
N SER A 373 1.04 6.81 29.83
CA SER A 373 0.02 7.38 30.70
C SER A 373 0.28 8.87 30.92
N ILE A 374 -0.35 9.74 30.12
CA ILE A 374 -0.59 11.13 30.49
C ILE A 374 -2.09 11.39 30.38
N THR A 375 -2.71 11.52 31.55
CA THR A 375 -4.10 11.94 31.75
C THR A 375 -4.22 13.45 31.70
N SER A 376 -5.01 13.96 30.75
CA SER A 376 -6.02 15.05 30.92
C SER A 376 -6.62 15.37 29.54
N GLU A 377 -7.93 15.31 29.27
CA GLU A 377 -9.13 15.14 30.09
C GLU A 377 -10.16 14.27 29.35
N SER A 378 -10.61 13.27 30.09
CA SER A 378 -11.86 12.50 30.06
C SER A 378 -12.90 12.78 28.97
N GLU A 379 -13.28 11.71 28.27
CA GLU A 379 -14.65 11.23 28.38
C GLU A 379 -14.71 9.70 28.37
N SER A 380 -15.61 9.19 29.18
CA SER A 380 -15.66 7.84 29.74
C SER A 380 -16.58 6.93 28.94
N ALA A 381 -16.16 5.70 28.64
CA ALA A 381 -16.99 4.48 28.76
C ALA A 381 -16.13 3.24 28.50
N THR A 382 -15.80 2.45 29.53
CA THR A 382 -16.47 1.19 29.87
C THR A 382 -16.11 0.03 28.93
N GLN A 383 -15.46 -0.98 29.52
CA GLN A 383 -15.26 -2.31 28.95
C GLN A 383 -16.53 -2.82 28.26
N THR A 384 -16.43 -3.27 27.02
CA THR A 384 -17.20 -4.44 26.56
C THR A 384 -16.38 -5.22 25.53
N GLU A 385 -16.57 -6.52 25.57
CA GLU A 385 -15.85 -7.60 24.92
C GLU A 385 -15.69 -7.48 23.41
N SER A 386 -14.69 -8.22 22.93
CA SER A 386 -14.61 -8.75 21.58
C SER A 386 -15.95 -9.36 21.11
N THR A 387 -16.57 -8.76 20.12
CA THR A 387 -17.40 -9.47 19.12
C THR A 387 -17.33 -8.74 17.78
N GLU A 388 -17.25 -9.53 16.71
CA GLU A 388 -17.22 -9.15 15.31
C GLU A 388 -18.28 -8.09 14.91
N GLY A 389 -17.92 -7.14 14.05
CA GLY A 389 -18.83 -6.25 13.30
C GLY A 389 -19.03 -4.83 13.87
N GLY A 390 -18.61 -3.78 13.14
CA GLY A 390 -18.76 -2.37 13.56
C GLY A 390 -20.22 -1.96 13.84
N GLY A 391 -20.48 -1.21 14.91
CA GLY A 391 -21.85 -0.88 15.37
C GLY A 391 -22.49 0.37 14.73
N CYS A 392 -23.81 0.35 14.52
CA CYS A 392 -24.59 1.51 14.04
C CYS A 392 -24.86 2.55 15.16
N LEU A 393 -23.82 3.23 15.65
CA LEU A 393 -23.84 4.08 16.86
C LEU A 393 -24.97 5.12 16.90
N ILE A 394 -25.20 5.87 15.81
CA ILE A 394 -26.27 6.88 15.72
C ILE A 394 -27.65 6.22 15.80
N ALA A 395 -27.87 5.12 15.07
CA ALA A 395 -29.14 4.42 15.11
C ALA A 395 -29.39 3.76 16.48
N THR A 396 -28.34 3.22 17.11
CA THR A 396 -28.38 2.68 18.48
C THR A 396 -28.74 3.76 19.49
N ALA A 397 -28.15 4.96 19.38
CA ALA A 397 -28.48 6.08 20.26
C ALA A 397 -29.92 6.59 20.04
N ALA A 398 -30.35 6.69 18.78
CA ALA A 398 -31.69 7.07 18.39
C ALA A 398 -32.74 6.06 18.91
N TYR A 399 -32.61 4.76 18.62
CA TYR A 399 -33.61 3.75 18.96
C TYR A 399 -33.42 3.13 20.35
N GLY A 400 -32.32 3.45 21.02
CA GLY A 400 -32.07 3.15 22.44
C GLY A 400 -31.48 1.77 22.74
N SER A 401 -31.27 0.92 21.73
CA SER A 401 -30.64 -0.38 21.89
C SER A 401 -30.08 -0.89 20.56
N GLU A 402 -28.98 -1.64 20.62
CA GLU A 402 -28.47 -2.39 19.47
C GLU A 402 -29.43 -3.48 18.99
N MET A 403 -30.26 -4.00 19.90
CA MET A 403 -31.29 -4.99 19.61
C MET A 403 -32.61 -4.35 19.13
N ALA A 404 -32.65 -3.03 18.95
CA ALA A 404 -33.84 -2.38 18.40
C ALA A 404 -34.10 -2.91 16.97
N PRO A 405 -35.36 -3.21 16.60
CA PRO A 405 -35.69 -3.76 15.29
C PRO A 405 -35.14 -2.95 14.11
N GLN A 406 -35.08 -1.62 14.24
CA GLN A 406 -34.54 -0.71 13.23
C GLN A 406 -33.02 -0.82 13.08
N VAL A 407 -32.30 -1.09 14.18
CA VAL A 407 -30.84 -1.24 14.19
C VAL A 407 -30.44 -2.61 13.65
N GLN A 408 -31.17 -3.66 14.05
CA GLN A 408 -31.00 -5.00 13.51
C GLN A 408 -31.29 -5.04 12.00
N PHE A 409 -32.34 -4.35 11.56
CA PHE A 409 -32.64 -4.21 10.14
C PHE A 409 -31.48 -3.58 9.33
N LEU A 410 -30.84 -2.53 9.86
CA LEU A 410 -29.66 -1.93 9.21
C LEU A 410 -28.47 -2.91 9.15
N ARG A 411 -28.27 -3.70 10.20
CA ARG A 411 -27.22 -4.73 10.25
C ARG A 411 -27.49 -5.85 9.27
N GLU A 412 -28.72 -6.35 9.20
CA GLU A 412 -29.11 -7.40 8.25
C GLU A 412 -28.92 -6.94 6.80
N ILE A 413 -29.32 -5.72 6.44
CA ILE A 413 -29.07 -5.21 5.07
C ILE A 413 -27.57 -5.05 4.82
N ARG A 414 -26.81 -4.53 5.78
CA ARG A 414 -25.36 -4.43 5.64
C ARG A 414 -24.74 -5.81 5.41
N ASP A 415 -25.01 -6.77 6.29
CA ASP A 415 -24.32 -8.05 6.35
C ASP A 415 -24.77 -9.01 5.24
N ASN A 416 -26.08 -9.05 4.96
CA ASN A 416 -26.67 -10.03 4.04
C ASN A 416 -26.93 -9.48 2.65
N THR A 417 -26.82 -8.17 2.43
CA THR A 417 -27.05 -7.56 1.11
C THR A 417 -25.84 -6.76 0.65
N VAL A 418 -25.35 -5.81 1.46
CA VAL A 418 -24.29 -4.89 1.01
C VAL A 418 -22.92 -5.57 1.00
N LEU A 419 -22.55 -6.26 2.08
CA LEU A 419 -21.25 -6.91 2.22
C LEU A 419 -21.12 -8.22 1.42
N GLN A 420 -22.22 -8.71 0.83
CA GLN A 420 -22.19 -9.86 -0.07
C GLN A 420 -21.66 -9.52 -1.47
N THR A 421 -21.41 -8.24 -1.75
CA THR A 421 -20.88 -7.77 -3.04
C THR A 421 -19.57 -7.02 -2.85
N GLN A 422 -18.67 -7.07 -3.84
CA GLN A 422 -17.39 -6.34 -3.79
C GLN A 422 -17.62 -4.83 -3.74
N SER A 423 -18.50 -4.32 -4.61
CA SER A 423 -18.89 -2.90 -4.64
C SER A 423 -19.49 -2.39 -3.33
N GLY A 424 -20.33 -3.20 -2.66
CA GLY A 424 -20.94 -2.84 -1.39
C GLY A 424 -19.95 -2.88 -0.24
N THR A 425 -18.99 -3.81 -0.26
CA THR A 425 -17.89 -3.87 0.72
C THR A 425 -16.97 -2.64 0.61
N SER A 426 -16.60 -2.24 -0.61
CA SER A 426 -15.83 -1.00 -0.85
C SER A 426 -16.61 0.25 -0.41
N PHE A 427 -17.89 0.33 -0.75
CA PHE A 427 -18.76 1.43 -0.29
C PHE A 427 -18.86 1.48 1.25
N MET A 428 -19.07 0.34 1.92
CA MET A 428 -19.19 0.29 3.37
C MET A 428 -17.88 0.62 4.06
N THR A 429 -16.73 0.30 3.46
CA THR A 429 -15.41 0.66 3.99
C THR A 429 -15.21 2.18 3.98
N ALA A 430 -15.48 2.81 2.84
CA ALA A 430 -15.42 4.27 2.71
C ALA A 430 -16.46 4.96 3.62
N PHE A 431 -17.69 4.45 3.64
CA PHE A 431 -18.77 4.95 4.48
C PHE A 431 -18.42 4.83 5.96
N ASN A 432 -17.89 3.69 6.43
CA ASN A 432 -17.53 3.46 7.83
C ASN A 432 -16.41 4.40 8.28
N SER A 433 -15.36 4.56 7.46
CA SER A 433 -14.26 5.47 7.74
C SER A 433 -14.78 6.89 7.98
N PHE A 434 -15.67 7.37 7.12
CA PHE A 434 -16.32 8.67 7.31
C PHE A 434 -17.29 8.67 8.51
N TYR A 435 -18.17 7.69 8.61
CA TYR A 435 -19.21 7.57 9.62
C TYR A 435 -18.66 7.56 11.05
N TYR A 436 -17.58 6.82 11.32
CA TYR A 436 -17.01 6.74 12.67
C TYR A 436 -16.19 7.97 13.06
N THR A 437 -15.85 8.87 12.13
CA THR A 437 -15.21 10.14 12.49
C THR A 437 -16.13 11.11 13.23
N PHE A 438 -17.46 10.96 13.09
CA PHE A 438 -18.44 11.84 13.73
C PHE A 438 -19.55 11.11 14.49
N SER A 439 -19.84 9.84 14.18
CA SER A 439 -20.95 9.11 14.80
C SER A 439 -20.87 8.94 16.32
N PRO A 440 -19.69 8.79 16.98
CA PRO A 440 -19.63 8.76 18.43
C PRO A 440 -20.13 10.08 19.03
N THR A 441 -19.62 11.21 18.55
CA THR A 441 -19.99 12.55 19.00
C THR A 441 -21.49 12.84 18.80
N ILE A 442 -22.05 12.42 17.66
CA ILE A 442 -23.50 12.55 17.42
C ILE A 442 -24.30 11.64 18.37
N ALA A 443 -23.88 10.40 18.57
CA ALA A 443 -24.53 9.44 19.45
C ALA A 443 -24.47 9.86 20.94
N ASP A 444 -23.38 10.49 21.38
CA ASP A 444 -23.25 11.12 22.70
C ASP A 444 -24.24 12.30 22.82
N TYR A 445 -24.28 13.18 21.82
CA TYR A 445 -25.19 14.32 21.81
C TYR A 445 -26.68 13.91 21.79
N GLU A 446 -27.03 12.80 21.12
CA GLU A 446 -28.38 12.20 21.17
C GLU A 446 -28.74 11.66 22.57
N ARG A 447 -27.78 11.11 23.31
CA ARG A 447 -27.99 10.63 24.68
C ARG A 447 -28.25 11.78 25.64
N GLU A 448 -27.65 12.94 25.40
CA GLU A 448 -27.78 14.13 26.25
C GLU A 448 -28.98 15.02 25.88
N ASN A 449 -29.44 14.99 24.63
CA ASN A 449 -30.48 15.87 24.13
C ASN A 449 -31.69 15.10 23.54
N PRO A 450 -32.78 14.92 24.33
CA PRO A 450 -33.98 14.21 23.88
C PRO A 450 -34.67 14.81 22.65
N VAL A 451 -34.60 16.14 22.48
CA VAL A 451 -35.20 16.82 21.33
C VAL A 451 -34.40 16.54 20.06
N PHE A 452 -33.07 16.57 20.17
CA PHE A 452 -32.18 16.22 19.07
C PHE A 452 -32.33 14.75 18.68
N LYS A 453 -32.43 13.85 19.66
CA LYS A 453 -32.70 12.42 19.45
C LYS A 453 -34.00 12.17 18.65
N GLU A 454 -35.10 12.84 19.00
CA GLU A 454 -36.35 12.72 18.23
C GLU A 454 -36.23 13.33 16.82
N ALA A 455 -35.45 14.40 16.65
CA ALA A 455 -35.16 14.95 15.33
C ALA A 455 -34.34 13.96 14.46
N VAL A 456 -33.34 13.30 15.05
CA VAL A 456 -32.55 12.26 14.38
C VAL A 456 -33.42 11.06 14.01
N LYS A 457 -34.31 10.58 14.89
CA LYS A 457 -35.27 9.51 14.56
C LYS A 457 -36.17 9.87 13.38
N VAL A 458 -36.73 11.09 13.37
CA VAL A 458 -37.55 11.59 12.26
C VAL A 458 -36.72 11.69 10.98
N GLY A 459 -35.45 12.08 11.10
CA GLY A 459 -34.49 12.09 9.99
C GLY A 459 -34.15 10.70 9.46
N LEU A 460 -34.01 9.68 10.30
CA LEU A 460 -33.64 8.32 9.90
C LEU A 460 -34.81 7.51 9.34
N THR A 461 -36.04 7.83 9.74
CA THR A 461 -37.23 7.05 9.37
C THR A 461 -37.40 6.91 7.84
N PRO A 462 -37.28 7.98 7.04
CA PRO A 462 -37.42 7.85 5.60
C PRO A 462 -36.30 7.04 4.93
N LEU A 463 -35.06 7.18 5.42
CA LEU A 463 -33.91 6.38 5.00
C LEU A 463 -34.18 4.89 5.22
N LEU A 464 -34.61 4.51 6.42
CA LEU A 464 -34.97 3.13 6.74
C LEU A 464 -36.08 2.59 5.83
N THR A 465 -37.11 3.39 5.54
CA THR A 465 -38.19 2.98 4.62
C THR A 465 -37.76 2.90 3.16
N SER A 466 -36.69 3.59 2.76
CA SER A 466 -36.13 3.44 1.41
C SER A 466 -35.26 2.20 1.28
N LEU A 467 -34.56 1.84 2.35
CA LEU A 467 -33.70 0.65 2.41
C LEU A 467 -34.51 -0.65 2.42
N THR A 468 -35.75 -0.65 2.92
CA THR A 468 -36.64 -1.84 2.82
C THR A 468 -36.94 -2.24 1.38
N ILE A 469 -36.76 -1.34 0.40
CA ILE A 469 -36.93 -1.65 -1.01
C ILE A 469 -35.90 -2.70 -1.46
N LEU A 470 -34.69 -2.70 -0.88
CA LEU A 470 -33.63 -3.67 -1.20
C LEU A 470 -34.00 -5.10 -0.82
N ASN A 471 -34.86 -5.30 0.20
CA ASN A 471 -35.29 -6.64 0.60
C ASN A 471 -36.33 -7.27 -0.34
N TYR A 472 -36.90 -6.51 -1.28
CA TYR A 472 -37.90 -7.01 -2.23
C TYR A 472 -37.35 -7.15 -3.66
N VAL A 473 -36.03 -6.99 -3.80
CA VAL A 473 -35.33 -7.05 -5.08
C VAL A 473 -34.27 -8.14 -4.95
N ASP A 474 -34.36 -9.18 -5.79
CA ASP A 474 -33.29 -10.18 -5.91
C ASP A 474 -32.10 -9.51 -6.61
N ILE A 475 -30.99 -9.34 -5.90
CA ILE A 475 -29.75 -8.73 -6.40
C ILE A 475 -28.79 -9.87 -6.70
N ASP A 476 -28.77 -10.31 -7.96
CA ASP A 476 -27.95 -11.46 -8.38
C ASP A 476 -26.63 -11.02 -9.06
N THR A 477 -26.48 -9.72 -9.33
CA THR A 477 -25.33 -9.16 -10.06
C THR A 477 -24.77 -7.88 -9.43
N GLU A 478 -23.47 -7.63 -9.60
CA GLU A 478 -22.81 -6.42 -9.07
C GLU A 478 -23.34 -5.12 -9.69
N GLN A 479 -23.75 -5.17 -10.95
CA GLN A 479 -24.29 -4.02 -11.67
C GLN A 479 -25.66 -3.60 -11.12
N GLU A 480 -26.48 -4.56 -10.67
CA GLU A 480 -27.75 -4.29 -10.01
C GLU A 480 -27.53 -3.68 -8.63
N MET A 481 -26.57 -4.18 -7.84
CA MET A 481 -26.26 -3.60 -6.53
C MET A 481 -25.81 -2.14 -6.63
N LEU A 482 -24.94 -1.83 -7.58
CA LEU A 482 -24.53 -0.46 -7.87
C LEU A 482 -25.72 0.41 -8.33
N GLY A 483 -26.57 -0.11 -9.20
CA GLY A 483 -27.77 0.58 -9.69
C GLY A 483 -28.75 0.93 -8.58
N TYR A 484 -29.10 -0.04 -7.73
CA TYR A 484 -30.01 0.15 -6.60
C TYR A 484 -29.39 1.02 -5.50
N GLY A 485 -28.10 0.86 -5.21
CA GLY A 485 -27.36 1.69 -4.26
C GLY A 485 -27.35 3.17 -4.66
N ILE A 486 -27.04 3.48 -5.92
CA ILE A 486 -27.10 4.84 -6.47
C ILE A 486 -28.54 5.38 -6.44
N GLY A 487 -29.53 4.55 -6.78
CA GLY A 487 -30.94 4.91 -6.74
C GLY A 487 -31.42 5.32 -5.35
N ILE A 488 -31.01 4.58 -4.30
CA ILE A 488 -31.37 4.88 -2.91
C ILE A 488 -30.67 6.13 -2.41
N ILE A 489 -29.40 6.33 -2.76
CA ILE A 489 -28.67 7.57 -2.42
C ILE A 489 -29.37 8.77 -3.06
N MET A 490 -29.74 8.69 -4.35
CA MET A 490 -30.46 9.75 -5.05
C MET A 490 -31.85 10.00 -4.48
N LEU A 491 -32.58 8.95 -4.08
CA LEU A 491 -33.89 9.07 -3.45
C LEU A 491 -33.81 9.79 -2.10
N ASN A 492 -32.80 9.45 -1.29
CA ASN A 492 -32.56 10.10 -0.01
C ASN A 492 -32.12 11.55 -0.19
N ILE A 493 -31.20 11.86 -1.11
CA ILE A 493 -30.81 13.24 -1.43
C ILE A 493 -32.03 14.07 -1.89
N GLY A 494 -32.88 13.50 -2.74
CA GLY A 494 -34.13 14.12 -3.18
C GLY A 494 -35.06 14.44 -2.01
N MET A 495 -35.17 13.55 -1.04
CA MET A 495 -36.06 13.72 0.11
C MET A 495 -35.53 14.71 1.16
N TYR A 496 -34.23 14.70 1.45
CA TYR A 496 -33.64 15.55 2.49
C TYR A 496 -33.32 16.97 2.03
N PHE A 497 -33.06 17.16 0.73
CA PHE A 497 -32.61 18.46 0.21
C PHE A 497 -33.60 19.06 -0.79
N VAL A 498 -34.10 18.27 -1.75
CA VAL A 498 -34.92 18.80 -2.84
C VAL A 498 -36.36 19.06 -2.39
N ALA A 499 -37.02 18.11 -1.72
CA ALA A 499 -38.40 18.29 -1.26
C ALA A 499 -38.55 19.46 -0.25
N PRO A 500 -37.68 19.62 0.77
CA PRO A 500 -37.73 20.78 1.66
C PRO A 500 -37.47 22.10 0.91
N ALA A 501 -36.53 22.13 -0.04
CA ALA A 501 -36.27 23.31 -0.86
C ALA A 501 -37.48 23.70 -1.71
N VAL A 502 -38.15 22.74 -2.35
CA VAL A 502 -39.38 22.97 -3.14
C VAL A 502 -40.51 23.49 -2.25
N VAL A 503 -40.69 22.95 -1.04
CA VAL A 503 -41.70 23.44 -0.08
C VAL A 503 -41.39 24.86 0.38
N ILE A 504 -40.12 25.18 0.69
CA ILE A 504 -39.68 26.53 1.05
C ILE A 504 -39.94 27.51 -0.10
N ILE A 505 -39.63 27.12 -1.34
CA ILE A 505 -39.88 27.93 -2.54
C ILE A 505 -41.39 28.12 -2.76
N ALA A 506 -42.20 27.08 -2.59
CA ALA A 506 -43.66 27.15 -2.73
C ALA A 506 -44.32 28.04 -1.65
N LEU A 507 -43.85 27.97 -0.39
CA LEU A 507 -44.30 28.84 0.70
C LEU A 507 -43.87 30.30 0.50
N LYS A 508 -42.67 30.52 -0.03
CA LYS A 508 -42.18 31.85 -0.41
C LYS A 508 -43.00 32.46 -1.55
N ASN A 509 -43.44 31.64 -2.51
CA ASN A 509 -44.27 32.07 -3.64
C ASN A 509 -45.76 32.26 -3.29
N ARG A 510 -46.26 31.67 -2.19
CA ARG A 510 -47.62 31.91 -1.66
C ARG A 510 -47.74 33.14 -0.76
N ARG A 511 -46.61 33.74 -0.35
CA ARG A 511 -46.55 34.98 0.45
C ARG A 511 -46.41 36.25 -0.42
N LYS A 512 -46.44 36.11 -1.74
CA LYS A 512 -46.76 37.16 -2.71
C LYS A 512 -48.16 36.91 -3.23
#